data_AF-A0A9P9IJI9-F1
#
_entry.id   AF-A0A9P9IJI9-F1
#
_cell.length_a   1.000
_cell.length_b   1.000
_cell.length_c   1.000
_cell.angle_alpha   90.00
_cell.angle_beta   90.00
_cell.angle_gamma   90.00
#
_symmetry.space_group_name_H-M   'P 1'
#
loop_
_entity.id
_entity.type
_entity.pdbx_description
1 polymer ?
#
loop_
_entity_poly.entity_id
_entity_poly.type
_entity_poly.pdbx_seq_one_letter_code
_entity_poly.pdbx_strand_id
1 'polypeptide(L)'
;GLQADSLIPLRALTIQNLADYDDKRLTESEAFLRVMTSGNLVDLKLHIAFQVAEWTPETDMGFTEKHDMLEDLHETWLSPGVASNLRVLSLYCDYYWGWTPRMDFRFVNPVEGGFPTLRVLALGRYVFSHVWQADWFASQGRMNPCGGLRELYLDDCPILFHAEYCGPLDHGTTGYPRSDVMTGDPISMGYESHERPYLLRWHTILSHWREKMTALRVFKMGTGSWDGPPIGLIKMFRDEYPDEDFKAEWEDPRLGQVFLNFAESPMPLGNRVFWETNPERYKGWRGIHEQRLFELLYGEFIYGTLPGGWASVGRPNMDSEDDGLVQLV
;
A
#
# COMPACT_ATOMS: atom_id res chain seq x y z
N GLY A 1 -41.43 -22.52 11.06
CA GLY A 1 -40.25 -22.08 11.82
C GLY A 1 -39.03 -22.36 10.99
N LEU A 2 -38.55 -21.37 10.26
CA LEU A 2 -37.23 -21.40 9.63
C LEU A 2 -36.34 -20.57 10.56
N GLN A 3 -35.28 -21.19 11.08
CA GLN A 3 -34.24 -20.51 11.85
C GLN A 3 -33.59 -19.47 10.94
N ALA A 4 -33.98 -18.20 11.10
CA ALA A 4 -33.15 -17.10 10.65
C ALA A 4 -31.91 -17.02 11.56
N ASP A 5 -30.79 -16.62 10.97
CA ASP A 5 -29.58 -16.12 11.65
C ASP A 5 -28.51 -17.09 12.16
N SER A 6 -28.23 -18.19 11.43
CA SER A 6 -26.85 -18.74 11.48
C SER A 6 -25.97 -18.00 10.48
N LEU A 7 -25.38 -16.88 10.93
CA LEU A 7 -24.40 -16.16 10.12
C LEU A 7 -23.15 -17.05 9.97
N ILE A 8 -22.71 -17.26 8.73
CA ILE A 8 -21.43 -17.92 8.45
C ILE A 8 -20.33 -17.03 9.05
N PRO A 9 -19.50 -17.52 9.99
CA PRO A 9 -18.46 -16.70 10.59
C PRO A 9 -17.43 -16.33 9.52
N LEU A 10 -17.47 -15.07 9.07
CA LEU A 10 -16.53 -14.57 8.07
C LEU A 10 -15.17 -14.37 8.72
N ARG A 11 -14.19 -15.17 8.28
CA ARG A 11 -12.81 -15.12 8.81
C ARG A 11 -11.86 -14.32 7.94
N ALA A 12 -12.12 -14.27 6.65
CA ALA A 12 -11.29 -13.59 5.67
C ALA A 12 -12.17 -12.75 4.75
N LEU A 13 -11.78 -11.51 4.52
CA LEU A 13 -12.42 -10.60 3.58
C LEU A 13 -11.35 -10.02 2.65
N THR A 14 -11.58 -10.17 1.36
CA THR A 14 -10.73 -9.61 0.32
C THR A 14 -11.60 -8.82 -0.64
N ILE A 15 -11.28 -7.54 -0.79
CA ILE A 15 -11.99 -6.64 -1.70
C ILE A 15 -10.97 -6.05 -2.65
N GLN A 16 -11.25 -6.24 -3.93
CA GLN A 16 -10.50 -5.61 -5.01
C GLN A 16 -11.32 -4.45 -5.57
N ASN A 17 -10.64 -3.33 -5.83
CA ASN A 17 -11.23 -2.12 -6.39
C ASN A 17 -12.34 -1.54 -5.51
N LEU A 18 -12.06 -1.47 -4.19
CA LEU A 18 -12.87 -0.70 -3.27
C LEU A 18 -12.78 0.76 -3.69
N ALA A 19 -13.92 1.37 -3.97
CA ALA A 19 -13.95 2.78 -4.33
C ALA A 19 -13.37 3.64 -3.20
N ASP A 20 -12.80 4.78 -3.58
CA ASP A 20 -12.13 5.72 -2.70
C ASP A 20 -13.06 6.67 -1.96
N TYR A 21 -14.35 6.32 -1.82
CA TYR A 21 -15.30 7.09 -1.03
C TYR A 21 -15.98 6.19 0.02
N ASP A 22 -16.23 6.74 1.20
CA ASP A 22 -16.98 6.04 2.25
C ASP A 22 -18.49 6.03 1.93
N ASP A 23 -18.97 4.93 1.35
CA ASP A 23 -20.41 4.73 1.16
C ASP A 23 -21.08 4.42 2.50
N LYS A 24 -21.63 5.46 3.13
CA LYS A 24 -22.38 5.33 4.39
C LYS A 24 -23.52 4.31 4.34
N ARG A 25 -24.11 4.05 3.16
CA ARG A 25 -25.14 3.02 3.02
C ARG A 25 -24.57 1.62 3.24
N LEU A 26 -23.28 1.42 2.98
CA LEU A 26 -22.54 0.20 3.29
C LEU A 26 -22.01 0.23 4.72
N THR A 27 -21.23 1.25 5.10
CA THR A 27 -20.52 1.28 6.38
C THR A 27 -21.44 1.44 7.60
N GLU A 28 -22.61 2.05 7.43
CA GLU A 28 -23.66 2.11 8.46
C GLU A 28 -24.68 0.96 8.35
N SER A 29 -24.54 0.06 7.37
CA SER A 29 -25.47 -1.08 7.22
C SER A 29 -25.32 -2.06 8.38
N GLU A 30 -26.45 -2.63 8.81
CA GLU A 30 -26.46 -3.65 9.88
C GLU A 30 -25.58 -4.85 9.50
N ALA A 31 -25.58 -5.26 8.23
CA ALA A 31 -24.78 -6.38 7.75
C ALA A 31 -23.27 -6.11 7.89
N PHE A 32 -22.82 -4.93 7.47
CA PHE A 32 -21.42 -4.52 7.58
C PHE A 32 -20.99 -4.44 9.05
N LEU A 33 -21.76 -3.74 9.88
CA LEU A 33 -21.47 -3.60 11.31
C LEU A 33 -21.43 -4.96 12.00
N ARG A 34 -22.33 -5.89 11.65
CA ARG A 34 -22.30 -7.28 12.19
C ARG A 34 -21.04 -8.02 11.79
N VAL A 35 -20.54 -7.85 10.57
CA VAL A 35 -19.28 -8.47 10.13
C VAL A 35 -18.08 -7.87 10.87
N MET A 36 -17.97 -6.54 10.91
CA MET A 36 -16.82 -5.84 11.51
C MET A 36 -16.77 -6.00 13.04
N THR A 37 -17.91 -6.17 13.70
CA THR A 37 -17.98 -6.42 15.15
C THR A 37 -18.01 -7.91 15.53
N SER A 38 -18.01 -8.84 14.55
CA SER A 38 -18.15 -10.28 14.82
C SER A 38 -17.00 -10.89 15.61
N GLY A 39 -15.83 -10.23 15.66
CA GLY A 39 -14.60 -10.76 16.26
C GLY A 39 -13.98 -11.95 15.51
N ASN A 40 -14.57 -12.38 14.39
CA ASN A 40 -14.11 -13.55 13.63
C ASN A 40 -13.17 -13.20 12.48
N LEU A 41 -13.22 -11.94 12.01
CA LEU A 41 -12.40 -11.45 10.91
C LEU A 41 -10.94 -11.38 11.34
N VAL A 42 -10.10 -12.23 10.74
CA VAL A 42 -8.67 -12.36 11.05
C VAL A 42 -7.78 -12.04 9.85
N ASP A 43 -8.35 -11.98 8.64
CA ASP A 43 -7.64 -11.67 7.40
C ASP A 43 -8.43 -10.60 6.63
N LEU A 44 -7.84 -9.42 6.48
CA LEU A 44 -8.44 -8.31 5.75
C LEU A 44 -7.48 -7.83 4.67
N LYS A 45 -7.98 -7.78 3.44
CA LYS A 45 -7.22 -7.38 2.26
C LYS A 45 -8.03 -6.39 1.44
N LEU A 46 -7.54 -5.15 1.33
CA LEU A 46 -8.20 -4.05 0.64
C LEU A 46 -7.29 -3.46 -0.45
N HIS A 47 -7.87 -3.34 -1.65
CA HIS A 47 -7.30 -2.61 -2.76
C HIS A 47 -8.23 -1.42 -3.00
N ILE A 48 -7.76 -0.22 -2.66
CA ILE A 48 -8.53 1.01 -2.78
C ILE A 48 -8.18 1.65 -4.13
N ALA A 49 -9.17 1.73 -4.99
CA ALA A 49 -9.05 2.31 -6.31
C ALA A 49 -9.43 3.78 -6.26
N PHE A 50 -8.47 4.67 -6.53
CA PHE A 50 -8.70 6.11 -6.51
C PHE A 50 -9.31 6.58 -7.83
N GLN A 51 -10.20 7.55 -7.74
CA GLN A 51 -10.69 8.26 -8.90
C GLN A 51 -9.56 9.06 -9.55
N VAL A 52 -9.51 9.01 -10.88
CA VAL A 52 -8.51 9.69 -11.72
C VAL A 52 -9.24 10.53 -12.76
N ALA A 53 -8.86 11.79 -12.88
CA ALA A 53 -9.29 12.65 -13.97
C ALA A 53 -8.46 12.33 -15.22
N GLU A 54 -9.00 11.52 -16.13
CA GLU A 54 -8.32 11.09 -17.36
C GLU A 54 -7.71 12.25 -18.18
N TRP A 55 -8.36 13.42 -18.15
CA TRP A 55 -8.00 14.57 -18.97
C TRP A 55 -7.23 15.66 -18.22
N THR A 56 -7.20 15.60 -16.89
CA THR A 56 -6.59 16.62 -16.01
C THR A 56 -6.03 15.97 -14.72
N PRO A 57 -5.12 15.00 -14.83
CA PRO A 57 -4.64 14.23 -13.67
C PRO A 57 -3.96 15.09 -12.60
N GLU A 58 -3.41 16.25 -12.95
CA GLU A 58 -2.88 17.24 -12.00
C GLU A 58 -3.94 17.74 -11.00
N THR A 59 -5.22 17.61 -11.34
CA THR A 59 -6.36 17.98 -10.48
C THR A 59 -6.78 16.87 -9.53
N ASP A 60 -6.23 15.65 -9.65
CA ASP A 60 -6.65 14.49 -8.85
C ASP A 60 -6.46 14.71 -7.36
N MET A 61 -5.49 15.54 -6.95
CA MET A 61 -5.29 15.91 -5.54
C MET A 61 -6.48 16.63 -4.93
N GLY A 62 -7.29 17.28 -5.77
CA GLY A 62 -8.52 17.98 -5.43
C GLY A 62 -9.68 17.07 -5.02
N PHE A 63 -9.65 15.78 -5.37
CA PHE A 63 -10.72 14.85 -4.98
C PHE A 63 -10.68 14.61 -3.47
N THR A 64 -11.75 15.02 -2.79
CA THR A 64 -11.90 14.91 -1.33
C THR A 64 -12.07 13.47 -0.89
N GLU A 65 -12.73 12.66 -1.73
CA GLU A 65 -13.13 11.28 -1.46
C GLU A 65 -11.95 10.43 -0.96
N LYS A 66 -10.84 10.41 -1.69
CA LYS A 66 -9.65 9.63 -1.31
C LYS A 66 -9.01 10.07 0.02
N HIS A 67 -9.13 11.35 0.39
CA HIS A 67 -8.64 11.83 1.67
C HIS A 67 -9.58 11.38 2.78
N ASP A 68 -10.89 11.58 2.62
CA ASP A 68 -11.91 11.12 3.57
C ASP A 68 -11.81 9.60 3.80
N MET A 69 -11.71 8.80 2.72
CA MET A 69 -11.61 7.35 2.80
C MET A 69 -10.39 6.85 3.59
N LEU A 70 -9.21 7.47 3.41
CA LEU A 70 -8.01 7.06 4.15
C LEU A 70 -7.96 7.63 5.57
N GLU A 71 -8.44 8.86 5.78
CA GLU A 71 -8.54 9.45 7.12
C GLU A 71 -9.53 8.67 7.99
N ASP A 72 -10.68 8.25 7.44
CA ASP A 72 -11.73 7.52 8.16
C ASP A 72 -11.53 5.99 8.16
N LEU A 73 -10.47 5.48 7.50
CA LEU A 73 -10.22 4.05 7.39
C LEU A 73 -10.10 3.37 8.76
N HIS A 74 -9.57 4.08 9.76
CA HIS A 74 -9.43 3.62 11.14
C HIS A 74 -10.75 3.57 11.91
N GLU A 75 -11.77 4.30 11.48
CA GLU A 75 -13.11 4.29 12.09
C GLU A 75 -14.01 3.24 11.42
N THR A 76 -13.76 2.93 10.15
CA THR A 76 -14.57 2.01 9.33
C THR A 76 -13.93 0.62 9.23
N TRP A 77 -13.12 0.39 8.19
CA TRP A 77 -12.55 -0.91 7.82
C TRP A 77 -11.52 -1.43 8.81
N LEU A 78 -10.83 -0.54 9.52
CA LEU A 78 -9.83 -0.85 10.54
C LEU A 78 -10.32 -0.43 11.94
N SER A 79 -11.65 -0.40 12.14
CA SER A 79 -12.25 -0.14 13.45
C SER A 79 -11.60 -0.99 14.55
N PRO A 80 -11.56 -0.53 15.81
CA PRO A 80 -10.86 -1.23 16.89
C PRO A 80 -11.25 -2.72 17.03
N GLY A 81 -12.53 -3.06 16.82
CA GLY A 81 -13.01 -4.45 16.87
C GLY A 81 -12.40 -5.34 15.78
N VAL A 82 -12.15 -4.80 14.59
CA VAL A 82 -11.43 -5.50 13.52
C VAL A 82 -9.94 -5.55 13.86
N ALA A 83 -9.33 -4.40 14.15
CA ALA A 83 -7.89 -4.26 14.36
C ALA A 83 -7.33 -5.17 15.47
N SER A 84 -8.08 -5.39 16.57
CA SER A 84 -7.66 -6.28 17.67
C SER A 84 -7.55 -7.75 17.26
N ASN A 85 -8.29 -8.19 16.23
CA ASN A 85 -8.38 -9.59 15.84
C ASN A 85 -7.58 -9.95 14.57
N LEU A 86 -7.14 -8.94 13.80
CA LEU A 86 -6.42 -9.17 12.55
C LEU A 86 -5.08 -9.87 12.77
N ARG A 87 -4.88 -10.95 12.01
CA ARG A 87 -3.62 -11.67 11.86
C ARG A 87 -2.94 -11.35 10.53
N VAL A 88 -3.72 -11.04 9.51
CA VAL A 88 -3.26 -10.66 8.17
C VAL A 88 -3.94 -9.36 7.79
N LEU A 89 -3.13 -8.37 7.38
CA LEU A 89 -3.60 -7.12 6.81
C LEU A 89 -2.86 -6.86 5.49
N SER A 90 -3.60 -6.59 4.43
CA SER A 90 -3.06 -6.10 3.16
C SER A 90 -3.78 -4.83 2.74
N LEU A 91 -3.05 -3.73 2.58
CA LEU A 91 -3.59 -2.44 2.13
C LEU A 91 -2.81 -1.97 0.90
N TYR A 92 -3.50 -1.87 -0.22
CA TYR A 92 -2.95 -1.45 -1.50
C TYR A 92 -3.82 -0.31 -2.02
N CYS A 93 -3.20 0.69 -2.62
CA CYS A 93 -3.92 1.77 -3.31
C CYS A 93 -3.37 1.91 -4.72
N ASP A 94 -4.21 2.39 -5.63
CA ASP A 94 -3.82 2.69 -7.02
C ASP A 94 -2.74 3.79 -7.11
N TYR A 95 -2.58 4.63 -6.08
CA TYR A 95 -1.54 5.66 -6.03
C TYR A 95 -0.82 5.65 -4.69
N TYR A 96 0.31 6.36 -4.66
CA TYR A 96 1.05 6.59 -3.42
C TYR A 96 0.17 7.25 -2.35
N TRP A 97 0.31 6.76 -1.12
CA TRP A 97 -0.50 7.17 0.03
C TRP A 97 0.32 7.14 1.31
N GLY A 98 -0.28 7.57 2.43
CA GLY A 98 0.37 7.61 3.74
C GLY A 98 0.78 9.03 4.12
N TRP A 99 1.50 9.72 3.23
CA TRP A 99 1.77 11.16 3.38
C TRP A 99 0.62 12.01 2.81
N THR A 100 0.23 11.75 1.56
CA THR A 100 -1.00 12.28 0.96
C THR A 100 -1.54 11.27 -0.08
N PRO A 101 -2.82 10.88 -0.05
CA PRO A 101 -3.76 11.10 1.05
C PRO A 101 -3.22 10.53 2.37
N ARG A 102 -3.52 11.20 3.48
CA ARG A 102 -2.92 10.92 4.78
C ARG A 102 -3.39 9.56 5.31
N MET A 103 -2.47 8.75 5.81
CA MET A 103 -2.79 7.66 6.74
C MET A 103 -1.85 7.69 7.94
N ASP A 104 -2.42 7.88 9.13
CA ASP A 104 -1.69 7.81 10.39
C ASP A 104 -2.14 6.60 11.20
N PHE A 105 -1.38 5.50 11.08
CA PHE A 105 -1.70 4.24 11.76
C PHE A 105 -1.76 4.33 13.29
N ARG A 106 -1.30 5.42 13.92
CA ARG A 106 -1.44 5.59 15.38
C ARG A 106 -2.90 5.80 15.80
N PHE A 107 -3.78 6.18 14.87
CA PHE A 107 -5.22 6.26 15.13
C PHE A 107 -5.92 4.90 15.05
N VAL A 108 -5.28 3.88 14.47
CA VAL A 108 -5.82 2.53 14.50
C VAL A 108 -5.63 1.94 15.89
N ASN A 109 -6.74 1.70 16.59
CA ASN A 109 -6.77 1.13 17.94
C ASN A 109 -5.77 1.82 18.91
N PRO A 110 -6.02 3.09 19.27
CA PRO A 110 -5.07 3.94 19.97
C PRO A 110 -4.72 3.45 21.39
N VAL A 111 -5.58 2.62 21.99
CA VAL A 111 -5.36 2.06 23.33
C VAL A 111 -4.28 0.96 23.31
N GLU A 112 -4.26 0.12 22.28
CA GLU A 112 -3.32 -1.01 22.17
C GLU A 112 -2.17 -0.73 21.18
N GLY A 113 -2.20 0.42 20.49
CA GLY A 113 -1.11 0.88 19.62
C GLY A 113 -1.05 0.17 18.27
N GLY A 114 -2.22 -0.08 17.65
CA GLY A 114 -2.33 -0.70 16.32
C GLY A 114 -2.94 -2.10 16.37
N PHE A 115 -2.25 -3.07 15.76
CA PHE A 115 -2.77 -4.42 15.55
C PHE A 115 -2.08 -5.43 16.48
N PRO A 116 -2.66 -5.74 17.67
CA PRO A 116 -1.99 -6.50 18.73
C PRO A 116 -1.67 -7.94 18.33
N THR A 117 -2.51 -8.57 17.49
CA THR A 117 -2.37 -9.98 17.10
C THR A 117 -1.82 -10.17 15.67
N LEU A 118 -1.44 -9.08 15.00
CA LEU A 118 -1.00 -9.09 13.60
C LEU A 118 0.26 -9.90 13.41
N ARG A 119 0.25 -10.76 12.39
CA ARG A 119 1.39 -11.60 12.01
C ARG A 119 1.94 -11.20 10.64
N VAL A 120 1.07 -10.82 9.72
CA VAL A 120 1.40 -10.49 8.34
C VAL A 120 0.90 -9.09 8.01
N LEU A 121 1.78 -8.23 7.54
CA LEU A 121 1.45 -6.91 7.02
C LEU A 121 1.99 -6.79 5.60
N ALA A 122 1.11 -6.46 4.66
CA ALA A 122 1.48 -6.16 3.29
C ALA A 122 0.96 -4.77 2.92
N LEU A 123 1.84 -3.92 2.42
CA LEU A 123 1.49 -2.59 1.95
C LEU A 123 1.95 -2.43 0.52
N GLY A 124 1.10 -1.82 -0.29
CA GLY A 124 1.41 -1.43 -1.66
C GLY A 124 1.33 0.08 -1.83
N ARG A 125 2.37 0.71 -2.40
CA ARG A 125 2.45 2.16 -2.63
C ARG A 125 2.35 3.02 -1.37
N TYR A 126 2.68 2.47 -0.20
CA TYR A 126 2.72 3.24 1.05
C TYR A 126 4.01 4.05 1.16
N VAL A 127 3.91 5.33 1.45
CA VAL A 127 5.05 6.24 1.56
C VAL A 127 5.48 6.43 3.01
N PHE A 128 6.77 6.19 3.26
CA PHE A 128 7.42 6.48 4.53
C PHE A 128 7.89 7.93 4.57
N SER A 129 7.41 8.72 5.53
CA SER A 129 7.73 10.14 5.68
C SER A 129 8.20 10.51 7.10
N HIS A 130 7.98 9.66 8.10
CA HIS A 130 8.23 9.99 9.50
C HIS A 130 8.95 8.88 10.25
N VAL A 131 9.86 9.27 11.14
CA VAL A 131 10.66 8.33 11.94
C VAL A 131 9.79 7.41 12.80
N TRP A 132 8.67 7.92 13.33
CA TRP A 132 7.75 7.13 14.16
C TRP A 132 7.20 5.91 13.43
N GLN A 133 7.11 5.94 12.09
CA GLN A 133 6.62 4.80 11.32
C GLN A 133 7.53 3.59 11.55
N ALA A 134 8.85 3.77 11.62
CA ALA A 134 9.76 2.66 11.91
C ALA A 134 9.45 1.98 13.26
N ASP A 135 9.23 2.79 14.32
CA ASP A 135 8.84 2.30 15.65
C ASP A 135 7.46 1.61 15.62
N TRP A 136 6.50 2.19 14.89
CA TRP A 136 5.15 1.63 14.80
C TRP A 136 5.15 0.26 14.14
N PHE A 137 5.82 0.07 12.99
CA PHE A 137 5.92 -1.26 12.36
C PHE A 137 6.57 -2.29 13.31
N ALA A 138 7.58 -1.86 14.07
CA ALA A 138 8.25 -2.70 15.07
C ALA A 138 7.41 -3.00 16.32
N SER A 139 6.33 -2.25 16.57
CA SER A 139 5.44 -2.50 17.72
C SER A 139 4.27 -3.44 17.40
N GLN A 140 4.02 -3.74 16.12
CA GLN A 140 2.86 -4.54 15.72
C GLN A 140 2.98 -6.01 16.12
N GLY A 141 1.85 -6.63 16.46
CA GLY A 141 1.77 -8.07 16.72
C GLY A 141 2.34 -8.53 18.07
N ARG A 142 2.67 -7.63 19.01
CA ARG A 142 3.31 -8.00 20.29
C ARG A 142 2.51 -9.01 21.13
N MET A 143 1.19 -9.08 20.97
CA MET A 143 0.32 -10.01 21.70
C MET A 143 0.08 -11.33 20.94
N ASN A 144 0.60 -11.48 19.72
CA ASN A 144 0.56 -12.76 19.02
C ASN A 144 1.55 -13.76 19.66
N PRO A 145 1.38 -15.09 19.49
CA PRO A 145 2.25 -16.10 20.12
C PRO A 145 3.73 -16.03 19.73
N CYS A 146 4.07 -15.29 18.68
CA CYS A 146 5.43 -15.10 18.20
C CYS A 146 6.06 -13.79 18.73
N GLY A 147 5.30 -12.97 19.46
CA GLY A 147 5.79 -11.74 20.11
C GLY A 147 6.08 -10.58 19.16
N GLY A 148 5.52 -10.59 17.95
CA GLY A 148 5.69 -9.53 16.96
C GLY A 148 5.32 -9.95 15.54
N LEU A 149 5.38 -9.00 14.60
CA LEU A 149 5.15 -9.25 13.17
C LEU A 149 6.13 -10.32 12.64
N ARG A 150 5.63 -11.27 11.84
CA ARG A 150 6.43 -12.34 11.24
C ARG A 150 6.73 -12.15 9.77
N GLU A 151 5.83 -11.46 9.06
CA GLU A 151 5.96 -11.26 7.63
C GLU A 151 5.61 -9.81 7.29
N LEU A 152 6.53 -9.14 6.60
CA LEU A 152 6.38 -7.76 6.14
C LEU A 152 6.67 -7.71 4.64
N TYR A 153 5.70 -7.23 3.88
CA TYR A 153 5.77 -7.07 2.43
C TYR A 153 5.56 -5.61 2.06
N LEU A 154 6.52 -5.01 1.36
CA LEU A 154 6.50 -3.62 0.91
C LEU A 154 6.60 -3.60 -0.61
N ASP A 155 5.47 -3.46 -1.28
CA ASP A 155 5.40 -3.40 -2.75
C ASP A 155 5.34 -1.94 -3.21
N ASP A 156 6.35 -1.49 -3.94
CA ASP A 156 6.46 -0.14 -4.46
C ASP A 156 6.30 0.93 -3.37
N CYS A 157 6.87 0.71 -2.19
CA CYS A 157 6.78 1.63 -1.06
C CYS A 157 8.04 2.51 -1.00
N PRO A 158 7.99 3.83 -1.27
CA PRO A 158 9.15 4.71 -1.19
C PRO A 158 9.30 5.41 0.17
N ILE A 159 10.49 5.99 0.40
CA ILE A 159 10.69 7.03 1.42
C ILE A 159 10.54 8.41 0.77
N LEU A 160 9.68 9.26 1.33
CA LEU A 160 9.62 10.68 0.98
C LEU A 160 10.94 11.35 1.39
N PHE A 161 11.68 11.90 0.42
CA PHE A 161 12.92 12.62 0.69
C PHE A 161 12.81 14.14 0.49
N HIS A 162 11.84 14.58 -0.32
CA HIS A 162 11.58 15.98 -0.62
C HIS A 162 10.09 16.19 -0.92
N ALA A 163 9.52 17.28 -0.39
CA ALA A 163 8.16 17.70 -0.69
C ALA A 163 8.10 19.20 -0.99
N GLU A 164 7.50 19.56 -2.13
CA GLU A 164 7.00 20.89 -2.45
C GLU A 164 5.48 20.90 -2.27
N TYR A 165 4.96 21.73 -1.37
CA TYR A 165 3.54 21.72 -0.99
C TYR A 165 3.01 23.10 -0.64
N CYS A 166 1.70 23.28 -0.70
CA CYS A 166 1.05 24.52 -0.29
C CYS A 166 0.48 24.42 1.13
N GLY A 167 0.53 25.54 1.86
CA GLY A 167 -0.18 25.74 3.13
C GLY A 167 0.44 25.05 4.35
N PRO A 168 -0.20 25.16 5.53
CA PRO A 168 0.37 24.61 6.75
C PRO A 168 0.22 23.08 6.80
N LEU A 169 1.26 22.41 7.29
CA LEU A 169 1.12 21.04 7.80
C LEU A 169 0.34 21.06 9.12
N ASP A 170 -0.25 19.93 9.50
CA ASP A 170 -1.06 19.84 10.70
C ASP A 170 -0.30 20.24 11.99
N HIS A 171 -1.00 20.95 12.88
CA HIS A 171 -0.40 21.72 13.99
C HIS A 171 0.05 20.90 15.21
N GLY A 172 0.05 19.57 15.15
CA GLY A 172 0.56 18.73 16.23
C GLY A 172 1.54 17.75 15.64
N THR A 173 2.82 17.82 16.04
CA THR A 173 3.97 16.86 15.98
C THR A 173 4.09 15.81 14.86
N THR A 174 3.12 15.67 13.97
CA THR A 174 2.97 14.62 13.00
C THR A 174 3.40 15.15 11.64
N GLY A 175 3.07 16.38 11.27
CA GLY A 175 3.67 17.04 10.10
C GLY A 175 3.19 16.44 8.78
N TYR A 176 1.89 16.16 8.71
CA TYR A 176 1.19 15.74 7.50
C TYR A 176 0.53 16.94 6.79
N PRO A 177 0.36 16.91 5.47
CA PRO A 177 -0.50 17.83 4.76
C PRO A 177 -1.93 17.76 5.30
N ARG A 178 -2.60 18.90 5.38
CA ARG A 178 -4.01 18.92 5.74
C ARG A 178 -4.88 18.69 4.51
N SER A 179 -5.87 17.82 4.61
CA SER A 179 -6.74 17.47 3.49
C SER A 179 -7.55 18.66 2.96
N ASP A 180 -7.95 19.60 3.82
CA ASP A 180 -8.63 20.83 3.40
C ASP A 180 -7.74 21.77 2.57
N VAL A 181 -6.42 21.70 2.77
CA VAL A 181 -5.44 22.46 1.98
C VAL A 181 -5.15 21.76 0.65
N MET A 182 -5.05 20.42 0.67
CA MET A 182 -4.74 19.63 -0.52
C MET A 182 -5.89 19.60 -1.53
N THR A 183 -7.14 19.68 -1.04
CA THR A 183 -8.36 19.63 -1.85
C THR A 183 -8.86 21.01 -2.30
N GLY A 184 -8.43 22.07 -1.62
CA GLY A 184 -8.76 23.45 -1.96
C GLY A 184 -7.89 24.04 -3.09
N ASP A 185 -8.27 25.23 -3.56
CA ASP A 185 -7.41 26.06 -4.42
C ASP A 185 -6.46 26.89 -3.53
N PRO A 186 -5.15 26.58 -3.50
CA PRO A 186 -4.21 27.26 -2.61
C PRO A 186 -4.09 28.76 -2.88
N ILE A 187 -4.28 29.19 -4.13
CA ILE A 187 -4.19 30.61 -4.52
C ILE A 187 -5.36 31.37 -3.91
N SER A 188 -6.57 30.83 -4.07
CA SER A 188 -7.80 31.42 -3.50
C SER A 188 -7.78 31.42 -1.97
N MET A 189 -7.12 30.45 -1.34
CA MET A 189 -6.97 30.35 0.11
C MET A 189 -5.79 31.16 0.67
N GLY A 190 -4.97 31.78 -0.19
CA GLY A 190 -3.82 32.59 0.19
C GLY A 190 -2.70 31.79 0.85
N TYR A 191 -2.58 30.50 0.52
CA TYR A 191 -1.53 29.64 1.06
C TYR A 191 -0.21 29.81 0.32
N GLU A 192 0.88 29.85 1.09
CA GLU A 192 2.24 29.91 0.55
C GLU A 192 2.72 28.53 0.10
N SER A 193 3.62 28.50 -0.89
CA SER A 193 4.37 27.30 -1.25
C SER A 193 5.54 27.11 -0.30
N HIS A 194 5.81 25.86 0.05
CA HIS A 194 6.87 25.44 0.94
C HIS A 194 7.64 24.27 0.34
N GLU A 195 8.95 24.29 0.53
CA GLU A 195 9.83 23.17 0.22
C GLU A 195 10.33 22.56 1.53
N ARG A 196 10.31 21.23 1.61
CA ARG A 196 10.74 20.52 2.81
C ARG A 196 11.56 19.28 2.47
N PRO A 197 12.87 19.26 2.83
CA PRO A 197 13.63 18.03 2.82
C PRO A 197 13.24 17.13 4.00
N TYR A 198 13.21 15.83 3.74
CA TYR A 198 12.99 14.79 4.74
C TYR A 198 14.28 14.00 4.96
N LEU A 199 14.63 13.78 6.23
CA LEU A 199 15.89 13.14 6.63
C LEU A 199 15.78 11.62 6.80
N LEU A 200 14.59 11.05 6.68
CA LEU A 200 14.38 9.61 6.80
C LEU A 200 15.11 8.89 5.66
N ARG A 201 15.74 7.76 5.96
CA ARG A 201 16.49 6.94 5.01
C ARG A 201 16.26 5.46 5.29
N TRP A 202 16.42 4.63 4.26
CA TRP A 202 16.19 3.19 4.40
C TRP A 202 17.14 2.56 5.40
N HIS A 203 18.41 2.96 5.42
CA HIS A 203 19.36 2.45 6.40
C HIS A 203 18.89 2.69 7.86
N THR A 204 18.19 3.79 8.15
CA THR A 204 17.61 4.07 9.47
C THR A 204 16.47 3.11 9.80
N ILE A 205 15.51 2.96 8.87
CA ILE A 205 14.35 2.07 9.06
C ILE A 205 14.80 0.61 9.18
N LEU A 206 15.61 0.14 8.23
CA LEU A 206 16.04 -1.26 8.16
C LEU A 206 16.94 -1.64 9.34
N SER A 207 17.84 -0.74 9.77
CA SER A 207 18.64 -0.99 10.98
C SER A 207 17.78 -1.08 12.23
N HIS A 208 16.78 -0.19 12.36
CA HIS A 208 15.84 -0.22 13.46
C HIS A 208 15.02 -1.52 13.48
N TRP A 209 14.48 -1.93 12.34
CA TRP A 209 13.71 -3.18 12.22
C TRP A 209 14.56 -4.41 12.48
N ARG A 210 15.81 -4.45 12.00
CA ARG A 210 16.76 -5.53 12.29
C ARG A 210 16.95 -5.72 13.80
N GLU A 211 16.96 -4.64 14.57
CA GLU A 211 17.15 -4.70 16.03
C GLU A 211 15.86 -5.01 16.79
N LYS A 212 14.71 -4.49 16.34
CA LYS A 212 13.46 -4.53 17.10
C LYS A 212 12.49 -5.63 16.68
N MET A 213 12.49 -6.03 15.41
CA MET A 213 11.55 -7.00 14.85
C MET A 213 12.10 -8.43 14.93
N THR A 214 12.41 -8.90 16.14
CA THR A 214 13.04 -10.21 16.37
C THR A 214 12.18 -11.41 15.96
N ALA A 215 10.86 -11.20 15.81
CA ALA A 215 9.91 -12.22 15.34
C ALA A 215 9.83 -12.31 13.80
N LEU A 216 10.36 -11.32 13.07
CA LEU A 216 10.28 -11.23 11.62
C LEU A 216 11.05 -12.37 10.96
N ARG A 217 10.38 -13.09 10.05
CA ARG A 217 10.93 -14.25 9.32
C ARG A 217 10.95 -14.03 7.82
N VAL A 218 9.99 -13.25 7.32
CA VAL A 218 9.91 -12.89 5.91
C VAL A 218 9.87 -11.37 5.82
N PHE A 219 10.85 -10.82 5.13
CA PHE A 219 10.85 -9.43 4.71
C PHE A 219 11.02 -9.43 3.20
N LYS A 220 10.09 -8.81 2.48
CA LYS A 220 10.21 -8.60 1.04
C LYS A 220 9.89 -7.16 0.71
N MET A 221 10.72 -6.60 -0.15
CA MET A 221 10.54 -5.27 -0.72
C MET A 221 10.91 -5.28 -2.19
N GLY A 222 10.27 -4.41 -2.97
CA GLY A 222 10.53 -4.23 -4.39
C GLY A 222 9.27 -3.75 -5.10
N THR A 223 9.30 -3.72 -6.42
CA THR A 223 8.18 -3.21 -7.24
C THR A 223 7.50 -4.37 -7.96
N GLY A 224 6.20 -4.56 -7.75
CA GLY A 224 5.33 -5.48 -8.48
C GLY A 224 4.90 -4.94 -9.85
N SER A 225 4.17 -5.75 -10.62
CA SER A 225 3.65 -5.35 -11.94
C SER A 225 2.33 -4.59 -11.80
N TRP A 226 2.39 -3.34 -11.36
CA TRP A 226 1.22 -2.50 -11.15
C TRP A 226 0.51 -2.09 -12.45
N ASP A 227 1.25 -1.84 -13.52
CA ASP A 227 0.73 -1.24 -14.77
C ASP A 227 0.42 -2.29 -15.86
N GLY A 228 0.25 -3.56 -15.47
CA GLY A 228 0.06 -4.67 -16.42
C GLY A 228 1.34 -5.05 -17.18
N PRO A 229 1.26 -5.93 -18.20
CA PRO A 229 2.43 -6.35 -18.95
C PRO A 229 3.06 -5.15 -19.68
N PRO A 230 4.39 -5.10 -19.81
CA PRO A 230 5.10 -4.04 -20.53
C PRO A 230 4.48 -3.77 -21.91
N ILE A 231 4.39 -2.50 -22.31
CA ILE A 231 3.87 -2.06 -23.63
C ILE A 231 4.51 -2.84 -24.80
N GLY A 232 5.77 -3.26 -24.65
CA GLY A 232 6.46 -4.10 -25.63
C GLY A 232 5.81 -5.47 -25.86
N LEU A 233 5.29 -6.11 -24.81
CA LEU A 233 4.55 -7.37 -24.91
C LEU A 233 3.20 -7.17 -25.61
N ILE A 234 2.47 -6.10 -25.28
CA ILE A 234 1.21 -5.74 -25.94
C ILE A 234 1.43 -5.53 -27.45
N LYS A 235 2.54 -4.88 -27.82
CA LYS A 235 2.91 -4.67 -29.22
C LYS A 235 3.26 -5.98 -29.93
N MET A 236 4.00 -6.89 -29.29
CA MET A 236 4.31 -8.21 -29.85
C MET A 236 3.06 -9.04 -30.14
N PHE A 237 2.09 -9.07 -29.21
CA PHE A 237 0.84 -9.81 -29.42
C PHE A 237 -0.03 -9.20 -30.54
N ARG A 238 -0.07 -7.87 -30.66
CA ARG A 238 -0.78 -7.17 -31.74
C ARG A 238 -0.15 -7.46 -33.12
N ASP A 239 1.17 -7.56 -33.18
CA ASP A 239 1.88 -7.84 -34.44
C ASP A 239 1.76 -9.31 -34.87
N GLU A 240 1.55 -10.24 -33.93
CA GLU A 240 1.43 -11.68 -34.18
C GLU A 240 0.01 -12.11 -34.58
N TYR A 241 -1.05 -11.40 -34.14
CA TYR A 241 -2.45 -11.72 -34.45
C TYR A 241 -3.24 -10.47 -34.93
N PRO A 242 -3.01 -10.01 -36.18
CA PRO A 242 -3.56 -8.74 -36.68
C PRO A 242 -5.04 -8.79 -37.11
N ASP A 243 -5.63 -9.98 -37.34
CA ASP A 243 -6.93 -10.15 -37.99
C ASP A 243 -8.06 -10.68 -37.08
N GLU A 244 -7.79 -10.93 -35.80
CA GLU A 244 -8.90 -11.06 -34.85
C GLU A 244 -9.34 -9.65 -34.46
N ASP A 245 -10.64 -9.35 -34.57
CA ASP A 245 -11.27 -8.29 -33.79
C ASP A 245 -10.89 -8.57 -32.34
N PHE A 246 -9.77 -7.99 -31.92
CA PHE A 246 -9.20 -8.14 -30.59
C PHE A 246 -10.12 -7.35 -29.67
N LYS A 247 -11.34 -7.87 -29.48
CA LYS A 247 -12.08 -7.79 -28.25
C LYS A 247 -11.20 -8.48 -27.23
N ALA A 248 -10.20 -7.71 -26.83
CA ALA A 248 -9.75 -7.57 -25.49
C ALA A 248 -10.96 -7.53 -24.52
N GLU A 249 -11.65 -8.67 -24.36
CA GLU A 249 -11.92 -9.19 -23.03
C GLU A 249 -10.54 -9.51 -22.41
N TRP A 250 -9.68 -8.50 -22.29
CA TRP A 250 -8.80 -8.46 -21.15
C TRP A 250 -9.82 -8.34 -20.01
N GLU A 251 -10.15 -9.47 -19.39
CA GLU A 251 -10.27 -9.44 -17.94
C GLU A 251 -9.04 -8.68 -17.49
N ASP A 252 -9.26 -7.41 -17.21
CA ASP A 252 -8.25 -6.46 -16.87
C ASP A 252 -7.30 -7.12 -15.87
N PRO A 253 -6.01 -7.29 -16.18
CA PRO A 253 -5.10 -8.05 -15.31
C PRO A 253 -4.95 -7.41 -13.92
N ARG A 254 -5.48 -6.19 -13.69
CA ARG A 254 -5.72 -5.61 -12.35
C ARG A 254 -6.66 -6.47 -11.49
N LEU A 255 -7.61 -7.20 -12.09
CA LEU A 255 -8.72 -7.93 -11.45
C LEU A 255 -8.34 -9.25 -10.76
N GLY A 256 -7.05 -9.65 -10.76
CA GLY A 256 -6.66 -10.98 -10.25
C GLY A 256 -5.55 -11.02 -9.20
N GLN A 257 -4.70 -9.99 -9.07
CA GLN A 257 -3.33 -10.24 -8.56
C GLN A 257 -2.74 -9.20 -7.60
N VAL A 258 -3.53 -8.25 -7.08
CA VAL A 258 -3.01 -7.28 -6.09
C VAL A 258 -2.64 -7.95 -4.76
N PHE A 259 -3.40 -8.98 -4.36
CA PHE A 259 -3.08 -9.75 -3.16
C PHE A 259 -2.30 -11.00 -3.54
N LEU A 260 -1.00 -10.95 -3.27
CA LEU A 260 -0.18 -12.16 -3.16
C LEU A 260 -0.92 -13.19 -2.28
N ASN A 261 -1.23 -14.36 -2.83
CA ASN A 261 -1.55 -15.52 -2.01
C ASN A 261 -0.23 -16.07 -1.46
N PHE A 262 0.20 -15.50 -0.34
CA PHE A 262 1.47 -15.79 0.34
C PHE A 262 1.60 -17.22 0.93
N ALA A 263 0.75 -18.17 0.52
CA ALA A 263 0.70 -19.52 1.09
C ALA A 263 1.74 -20.48 0.50
N GLU A 264 2.33 -20.19 -0.66
CA GLU A 264 3.29 -21.08 -1.31
C GLU A 264 4.61 -20.35 -1.58
N SER A 265 5.62 -20.64 -0.75
CA SER A 265 7.01 -20.31 -1.05
C SER A 265 7.49 -21.23 -2.18
N PRO A 266 7.96 -20.73 -3.35
CA PRO A 266 8.59 -21.62 -4.30
C PRO A 266 9.91 -22.12 -3.72
N MET A 267 10.04 -23.44 -3.65
CA MET A 267 11.21 -24.15 -3.14
C MET A 267 12.52 -23.63 -3.77
N PRO A 268 13.65 -23.62 -3.03
CA PRO A 268 14.93 -23.20 -3.56
C PRO A 268 15.40 -24.21 -4.62
N LEU A 269 15.37 -23.83 -5.89
CA LEU A 269 15.94 -24.64 -6.96
C LEU A 269 17.45 -24.36 -7.03
N GLY A 270 18.23 -25.36 -6.62
CA GLY A 270 19.67 -25.37 -6.78
C GLY A 270 20.09 -25.36 -8.26
N ASN A 271 21.17 -24.63 -8.53
CA ASN A 271 22.16 -24.82 -9.59
C ASN A 271 21.68 -25.33 -10.97
N ARG A 272 21.49 -24.39 -11.92
CA ARG A 272 22.25 -24.22 -13.19
C ARG A 272 21.34 -23.71 -14.33
N VAL A 273 21.74 -22.53 -14.84
CA VAL A 273 21.87 -22.09 -16.25
C VAL A 273 20.96 -22.78 -17.26
N PHE A 274 20.06 -22.01 -17.90
CA PHE A 274 19.94 -21.84 -19.36
C PHE A 274 18.73 -20.94 -19.64
N TRP A 275 19.00 -19.66 -19.90
CA TRP A 275 18.03 -18.71 -20.42
C TRP A 275 18.04 -18.89 -21.94
N GLU A 276 16.91 -19.33 -22.51
CA GLU A 276 16.42 -19.04 -23.85
C GLU A 276 15.40 -20.11 -24.26
N THR A 277 14.26 -19.66 -24.81
CA THR A 277 13.24 -20.45 -25.51
C THR A 277 12.24 -21.28 -24.68
N ASN A 278 11.34 -20.60 -23.95
CA ASN A 278 9.88 -20.86 -23.93
C ASN A 278 9.18 -20.05 -22.81
N PRO A 279 8.40 -18.99 -23.13
CA PRO A 279 7.66 -18.21 -22.12
C PRO A 279 6.36 -18.91 -21.65
N GLU A 280 5.98 -20.02 -22.28
CA GLU A 280 4.69 -20.72 -22.12
C GLU A 280 4.52 -21.53 -20.82
N ARG A 281 5.03 -21.03 -19.69
CA ARG A 281 4.62 -21.52 -18.36
C ARG A 281 4.31 -20.36 -17.44
N TYR A 282 3.33 -19.58 -17.86
CA TYR A 282 2.48 -18.75 -17.01
C TYR A 282 1.87 -19.62 -15.90
N LYS A 283 2.65 -19.83 -14.84
CA LYS A 283 2.13 -20.22 -13.53
C LYS A 283 1.98 -18.93 -12.73
N GLY A 284 0.80 -18.79 -12.12
CA GLY A 284 0.26 -17.54 -11.61
C GLY A 284 1.08 -16.88 -10.51
N TRP A 285 0.52 -15.79 -9.97
CA TRP A 285 1.03 -15.01 -8.84
C TRP A 285 2.18 -14.07 -9.21
N ARG A 286 1.89 -12.81 -9.61
CA ARG A 286 2.92 -11.76 -9.65
C ARG A 286 2.53 -10.56 -8.77
N GLY A 287 2.90 -10.63 -7.49
CA GLY A 287 3.27 -9.42 -6.72
C GLY A 287 4.77 -9.12 -6.90
N ILE A 288 5.41 -8.42 -5.94
CA ILE A 288 6.84 -8.04 -5.88
C ILE A 288 7.71 -8.82 -6.88
N HIS A 289 8.16 -8.13 -7.92
CA HIS A 289 8.86 -8.74 -9.04
C HIS A 289 10.16 -9.44 -8.59
N GLU A 290 10.45 -10.63 -9.11
CA GLU A 290 11.69 -11.36 -8.77
C GLU A 290 12.96 -10.67 -9.32
N GLN A 291 12.83 -9.82 -10.35
CA GLN A 291 13.96 -9.03 -10.83
C GLN A 291 14.12 -7.80 -9.93
N ARG A 292 15.24 -7.76 -9.20
CA ARG A 292 15.69 -6.74 -8.23
C ARG A 292 16.01 -5.38 -8.86
N LEU A 293 15.15 -4.89 -9.73
CA LEU A 293 15.28 -3.55 -10.27
C LEU A 293 14.66 -2.61 -9.24
N PHE A 294 15.52 -1.88 -8.51
CA PHE A 294 15.19 -0.84 -7.52
C PHE A 294 14.60 -1.36 -6.19
N GLU A 295 15.48 -1.87 -5.31
CA GLU A 295 15.08 -2.30 -3.96
C GLU A 295 14.71 -1.11 -3.06
N LEU A 296 15.51 -0.05 -3.06
CA LEU A 296 15.36 1.10 -2.16
C LEU A 296 14.83 2.31 -2.92
N LEU A 297 13.52 2.54 -2.83
CA LEU A 297 12.83 3.63 -3.52
C LEU A 297 12.79 4.90 -2.66
N TYR A 298 13.01 6.04 -3.29
CA TYR A 298 12.76 7.35 -2.72
C TYR A 298 11.79 8.11 -3.60
N GLY A 299 10.84 8.79 -2.97
CA GLY A 299 9.78 9.53 -3.63
C GLY A 299 9.92 11.03 -3.40
N GLU A 300 9.71 11.79 -4.45
CA GLU A 300 9.56 13.25 -4.40
C GLU A 300 8.09 13.62 -4.59
N PHE A 301 7.60 14.50 -3.72
CA PHE A 301 6.27 15.07 -3.85
C PHE A 301 6.37 16.52 -4.33
N ILE A 302 5.63 16.87 -5.38
CA ILE A 302 5.51 18.23 -5.89
C ILE A 302 4.03 18.51 -6.16
N TYR A 303 3.47 19.43 -5.36
CA TYR A 303 2.10 19.87 -5.52
C TYR A 303 1.86 20.46 -6.91
N GLY A 304 0.75 20.06 -7.53
CA GLY A 304 0.30 20.52 -8.84
C GLY A 304 0.97 19.79 -10.03
N THR A 305 1.72 18.71 -9.79
CA THR A 305 2.37 17.93 -10.85
C THR A 305 1.85 16.50 -10.91
N LEU A 306 1.62 15.97 -12.12
CA LEU A 306 1.24 14.56 -12.39
C LEU A 306 0.00 14.06 -11.60
N PRO A 307 -0.57 12.87 -11.92
CA PRO A 307 -1.60 12.29 -11.08
C PRO A 307 -1.07 12.04 -9.66
N GLY A 308 -1.68 12.70 -8.67
CA GLY A 308 -1.36 12.50 -7.25
C GLY A 308 -0.12 13.22 -6.70
N GLY A 309 0.57 14.06 -7.47
CA GLY A 309 1.65 14.91 -6.95
C GLY A 309 3.04 14.26 -6.85
N TRP A 310 3.24 13.02 -7.30
CA TRP A 310 4.52 12.30 -7.15
C TRP A 310 5.37 12.41 -8.42
N ALA A 311 6.44 13.20 -8.36
CA ALA A 311 7.23 13.62 -9.53
C ALA A 311 8.29 12.59 -9.96
N SER A 312 8.84 11.83 -9.01
CA SER A 312 9.78 10.74 -9.29
C SER A 312 9.81 9.71 -8.17
N VAL A 313 9.83 8.43 -8.53
CA VAL A 313 10.14 7.33 -7.61
C VAL A 313 11.29 6.51 -8.20
N GLY A 314 12.43 6.55 -7.53
CA GLY A 314 13.67 5.93 -8.01
C GLY A 314 14.81 6.06 -7.01
N ARG A 315 16.04 5.63 -7.40
CA ARG A 315 17.24 5.95 -6.61
C ARG A 315 17.49 7.46 -6.75
N PRO A 316 17.57 8.22 -5.66
CA PRO A 316 17.94 9.61 -5.75
C PRO A 316 19.40 9.68 -6.19
N ASN A 317 19.76 10.75 -6.91
CA ASN A 317 21.13 11.04 -7.31
C ASN A 317 21.93 11.55 -6.09
N MET A 318 21.93 10.78 -4.99
CA MET A 318 22.64 11.08 -3.75
C MET A 318 23.90 10.22 -3.69
N ASP A 319 25.03 10.87 -3.42
CA ASP A 319 26.35 10.24 -3.33
C ASP A 319 26.38 9.08 -2.30
N SER A 320 26.38 7.84 -2.80
CA SER A 320 27.10 6.66 -2.27
C SER A 320 26.85 6.08 -0.85
N GLU A 321 25.88 6.53 -0.04
CA GLU A 321 25.75 5.98 1.33
C GLU A 321 24.94 4.67 1.47
N ASP A 322 24.04 4.34 0.53
CA ASP A 322 23.11 3.20 0.66
C ASP A 322 23.57 1.87 -0.01
N ASP A 323 24.74 1.83 -0.67
CA ASP A 323 25.22 0.65 -1.41
C ASP A 323 25.66 -0.53 -0.51
N GLY A 324 25.66 -0.37 0.81
CA GLY A 324 26.16 -1.36 1.78
C GLY A 324 25.18 -2.42 2.29
N LEU A 325 23.90 -2.41 1.89
CA LEU A 325 22.84 -3.17 2.60
C LEU A 325 22.18 -4.35 1.86
N VAL A 326 22.72 -4.83 0.74
CA VAL A 326 22.14 -5.95 -0.06
C VAL A 326 22.36 -7.35 0.60
N GLN A 327 22.54 -7.42 1.92
CA GLN A 327 22.55 -8.69 2.66
C GLN A 327 21.74 -8.57 3.96
N LEU A 328 20.42 -8.54 3.82
CA LEU A 328 19.51 -8.91 4.90
C LEU A 328 18.83 -10.24 4.54
N VAL A 329 19.48 -11.31 5.05
CA VAL A 329 19.07 -12.73 5.19
C VAL A 329 18.67 -13.49 3.94
#